data_AF-A0A7Z7FE07-F1
#
_entry.id   AF-A0A7Z7FE07-F1
#
_cell.length_a   1.000
_cell.length_b   1.000
_cell.length_c   1.000
_cell.angle_alpha   90.00
_cell.angle_beta   90.00
_cell.angle_gamma   90.00
#
_symmetry.space_group_name_H-M   'P 1'
#
loop_
_entity.id
_entity.type
_entity.pdbx_description
1 polymer ?
#
loop_
_entity_poly.entity_id
_entity_poly.type
_entity_poly.pdbx_seq_one_letter_code
_entity_poly.pdbx_strand_id
1 'polypeptide(L)'
;MPSISSENIEEVLVSPLSTILGEMGKSIAQTQRALDRNSIDTQIELSSDEVLKDYNLEATWYHIPEVDIELKMTLSMSYEEEKDSKGRVRGYKRILNAAPLNASYKSLNSYDVEGSSVLKAKIVSVPPSYRVTED
;
A
#
# COMPACT_ATOMS: atom_id res chain seq x y z
N MET A 1 15.02 33.47 2.69
CA MET A 1 15.11 32.01 2.44
C MET A 1 13.70 31.48 2.34
N PRO A 2 13.27 30.85 1.23
CA PRO A 2 11.96 30.25 1.17
C PRO A 2 11.98 28.97 2.01
N SER A 3 11.17 28.97 3.08
CA SER A 3 10.87 27.78 3.87
C SER A 3 10.20 26.75 2.98
N ILE A 4 10.73 25.53 2.96
CA ILE A 4 10.02 24.37 2.43
C ILE A 4 8.77 24.25 3.29
N SER A 5 7.59 24.59 2.79
CA SER A 5 6.36 24.34 3.55
C SER A 5 6.15 22.83 3.59
N SER A 6 5.99 22.28 4.80
CA SER A 6 5.66 20.88 5.06
C SER A 6 4.45 20.39 4.24
N GLU A 7 3.57 21.31 3.82
CA GLU A 7 2.42 21.06 2.95
C GLU A 7 2.79 20.36 1.63
N ASN A 8 3.93 20.68 1.00
CA ASN A 8 4.26 20.08 -0.30
C ASN A 8 4.74 18.62 -0.20
N ILE A 9 5.30 18.22 0.95
CA ILE A 9 5.81 16.85 1.14
C ILE A 9 4.64 15.90 1.45
N GLU A 10 3.69 16.35 2.25
CA GLU A 10 2.51 15.57 2.65
C GLU A 10 1.60 15.27 1.44
N GLU A 11 1.35 16.26 0.59
CA GLU A 11 0.52 16.11 -0.61
C GLU A 11 1.20 15.22 -1.68
N VAL A 12 2.50 15.38 -1.90
CA VAL A 12 3.23 14.67 -2.98
C VAL A 12 3.60 13.23 -2.60
N LEU A 13 3.90 12.96 -1.32
CA LEU A 13 4.42 11.66 -0.89
C LEU A 13 3.44 10.87 0.00
N VAL A 14 2.77 11.53 0.94
CA VAL A 14 2.04 10.83 2.01
C VAL A 14 0.66 10.38 1.55
N SER A 15 -0.07 11.24 0.82
CA SER A 15 -1.42 10.92 0.33
C SER A 15 -1.46 9.70 -0.61
N PRO A 16 -0.66 9.63 -1.70
CA PRO A 16 -0.66 8.46 -2.59
C PRO A 16 -0.24 7.17 -1.88
N LEU A 17 0.70 7.28 -0.95
CA LEU A 17 1.17 6.13 -0.17
C LEU A 17 0.06 5.59 0.75
N SER A 18 -0.65 6.48 1.45
CA SER A 18 -1.79 6.11 2.29
C SER A 18 -2.87 5.38 1.49
N THR A 19 -3.19 5.88 0.28
CA THR A 19 -4.12 5.20 -0.63
C THR A 19 -3.64 3.81 -1.03
N ILE A 20 -2.37 3.65 -1.44
CA ILE A 20 -1.81 2.35 -1.81
C ILE A 20 -1.89 1.35 -0.65
N LEU A 21 -1.44 1.76 0.54
CA LEU A 21 -1.47 0.91 1.73
C LEU A 21 -2.91 0.54 2.13
N GLY A 22 -3.83 1.49 2.04
CA GLY A 22 -5.24 1.28 2.34
C GLY A 22 -5.92 0.29 1.39
N GLU A 23 -5.71 0.43 0.08
CA GLU A 23 -6.26 -0.49 -0.92
C GLU A 23 -5.67 -1.90 -0.78
N MET A 24 -4.37 -2.00 -0.56
CA MET A 24 -3.71 -3.28 -0.33
C MET A 24 -4.21 -3.97 0.94
N GLY A 25 -4.39 -3.23 2.04
CA GLY A 25 -4.97 -3.76 3.27
C GLY A 25 -6.38 -4.32 3.05
N LYS A 26 -7.22 -3.62 2.27
CA LYS A 26 -8.55 -4.12 1.87
C LYS A 26 -8.45 -5.39 1.04
N SER A 27 -7.54 -5.43 0.06
CA SER A 27 -7.35 -6.62 -0.78
C SER A 27 -6.91 -7.83 0.04
N ILE A 28 -5.95 -7.68 0.96
CA ILE A 28 -5.51 -8.76 1.85
C ILE A 28 -6.67 -9.29 2.69
N ALA A 29 -7.48 -8.41 3.28
CA ALA A 29 -8.64 -8.79 4.06
C ALA A 29 -9.71 -9.52 3.22
N GLN A 30 -9.94 -9.07 1.98
CA GLN A 30 -10.84 -9.74 1.04
C GLN A 30 -10.33 -11.12 0.65
N THR A 31 -9.03 -11.27 0.40
CA THR A 31 -8.40 -12.55 0.09
C THR A 31 -8.53 -13.51 1.28
N GLN A 32 -8.21 -13.07 2.50
CA GLN A 32 -8.35 -13.92 3.68
C GLN A 32 -9.81 -14.38 3.85
N ARG A 33 -10.77 -13.47 3.70
CA ARG A 33 -12.20 -13.81 3.77
C ARG A 33 -12.62 -14.83 2.70
N ALA A 34 -12.03 -14.76 1.51
CA ALA A 34 -12.31 -15.72 0.44
C ALA A 34 -11.74 -17.11 0.77
N LEU A 35 -10.53 -17.18 1.32
CA LEU A 35 -9.90 -18.43 1.79
C LEU A 35 -10.73 -19.09 2.91
N ASP A 36 -11.18 -18.29 3.88
CA ASP A 36 -12.01 -18.75 4.99
C ASP A 36 -13.33 -19.32 4.48
N ARG A 37 -14.00 -18.60 3.55
CA ARG A 37 -15.25 -19.06 2.94
C ARG A 37 -15.08 -20.36 2.18
N ASN A 38 -14.03 -20.46 1.37
CA ASN A 38 -13.76 -21.69 0.64
C ASN A 38 -13.55 -22.88 1.59
N SER A 39 -12.79 -22.69 2.67
CA SER A 39 -12.56 -23.73 3.68
C SER A 39 -13.86 -24.16 4.36
N ILE A 40 -14.74 -23.19 4.71
CA ILE A 40 -16.06 -23.46 5.28
C ILE A 40 -16.95 -24.23 4.30
N ASP A 41 -17.04 -23.77 3.05
CA ASP A 41 -17.90 -24.39 2.03
C ASP A 41 -17.46 -25.84 1.76
N THR A 42 -16.14 -26.07 1.65
CA THR A 42 -15.58 -27.43 1.54
C THR A 42 -15.90 -28.28 2.76
N GLN A 43 -15.82 -27.73 3.98
CA GLN A 43 -16.16 -28.50 5.18
C GLN A 43 -17.64 -28.88 5.19
N ILE A 44 -18.52 -27.98 4.75
CA ILE A 44 -19.95 -28.23 4.62
C ILE A 44 -20.20 -29.37 3.63
N GLU A 45 -19.56 -29.34 2.46
CA GLU A 45 -19.64 -30.38 1.44
C GLU A 45 -19.21 -31.75 2.01
N LEU A 46 -18.03 -31.82 2.62
CA LEU A 46 -17.51 -33.04 3.26
C LEU A 46 -18.44 -33.60 4.33
N SER A 47 -19.07 -32.72 5.12
CA SER A 47 -19.96 -33.13 6.21
C SER A 47 -21.38 -33.53 5.75
N SER A 48 -21.77 -33.10 4.54
CA SER A 48 -23.10 -33.33 3.98
C SER A 48 -23.15 -34.55 3.06
N ASP A 49 -22.01 -34.99 2.53
CA ASP A 49 -21.90 -36.19 1.72
C ASP A 49 -21.91 -37.46 2.59
N GLU A 50 -22.86 -38.36 2.35
CA GLU A 50 -23.05 -39.59 3.14
C GLU A 50 -21.86 -40.55 3.08
N VAL A 51 -21.11 -40.56 1.98
CA VAL A 51 -19.93 -41.41 1.83
C VAL A 51 -18.73 -40.76 2.50
N LEU A 52 -18.52 -39.46 2.30
CA LEU A 52 -17.34 -38.75 2.79
C LEU A 52 -17.37 -38.50 4.30
N LYS A 53 -18.57 -38.40 4.90
CA LYS A 53 -18.74 -38.17 6.34
C LYS A 53 -18.09 -39.25 7.21
N ASP A 54 -18.07 -40.49 6.75
CA ASP A 54 -17.49 -41.62 7.49
C ASP A 54 -15.95 -41.62 7.47
N TYR A 55 -15.33 -40.85 6.57
CA TYR A 55 -13.87 -40.75 6.45
C TYR A 55 -13.26 -39.69 7.38
N ASN A 56 -14.07 -38.96 8.17
CA ASN A 56 -13.61 -37.93 9.10
C ASN A 56 -12.64 -36.91 8.44
N LEU A 57 -13.00 -36.47 7.24
CA LEU A 57 -12.21 -35.52 6.46
C LEU A 57 -12.44 -34.09 6.96
N GLU A 58 -11.36 -33.34 7.10
CA GLU A 58 -11.36 -31.93 7.47
C GLU A 58 -10.89 -31.06 6.30
N ALA A 59 -11.54 -29.92 6.09
CA ALA A 59 -11.12 -28.94 5.10
C ALA A 59 -9.78 -28.32 5.50
N THR A 60 -8.90 -28.11 4.52
CA THR A 60 -7.62 -27.43 4.74
C THR A 60 -7.84 -25.94 4.87
N TRP A 61 -7.33 -25.35 5.95
CA TRP A 61 -7.38 -23.90 6.19
C TRP A 61 -6.08 -23.24 5.73
N TYR A 62 -6.23 -22.19 4.92
CA TYR A 62 -5.12 -21.34 4.50
C TYR A 62 -5.18 -19.99 5.21
N HIS A 63 -4.03 -19.55 5.72
CA HIS A 63 -3.89 -18.27 6.41
C HIS A 63 -2.80 -17.43 5.76
N ILE A 64 -3.00 -16.11 5.70
CA ILE A 64 -1.98 -15.13 5.31
C ILE A 64 -1.40 -14.55 6.61
N PRO A 65 -0.37 -15.18 7.22
CA PRO A 65 0.15 -14.75 8.52
C PRO A 65 0.84 -13.39 8.45
N GLU A 66 1.53 -13.14 7.35
CA GLU A 66 2.38 -11.98 7.16
C GLU A 66 2.39 -11.56 5.69
N VAL A 67 2.43 -10.24 5.45
CA VAL A 67 2.62 -9.66 4.13
C VAL A 67 3.76 -8.63 4.20
N ASP A 68 4.82 -8.88 3.43
CA ASP A 68 5.93 -7.96 3.23
C ASP A 68 5.77 -7.16 1.94
N ILE A 69 5.92 -5.85 2.06
CA ILE A 69 5.71 -4.90 0.98
C ILE A 69 6.97 -4.06 0.80
N GLU A 70 7.50 -4.04 -0.42
CA GLU A 70 8.60 -3.16 -0.82
C GLU A 70 8.14 -2.24 -1.95
N LEU A 71 8.09 -0.93 -1.68
CA LEU A 71 7.75 0.09 -2.66
C LEU A 71 9.00 0.89 -3.02
N LYS A 72 9.36 0.88 -4.31
CA LYS A 72 10.45 1.68 -4.88
C LYS A 72 9.88 2.92 -5.55
N MET A 73 10.42 4.09 -5.19
CA MET A 73 9.98 5.38 -5.69
C MET A 73 11.15 6.14 -6.28
N THR A 74 10.90 6.82 -7.40
CA THR A 74 11.81 7.83 -7.94
C THR A 74 11.37 9.20 -7.43
N LEU A 75 12.31 9.97 -6.91
CA LEU A 75 12.15 11.36 -6.54
C LEU A 75 12.87 12.21 -7.58
N SER A 76 12.17 13.22 -8.10
CA SER A 76 12.73 14.23 -8.99
C SER A 76 12.47 15.61 -8.42
N MET A 77 13.45 16.50 -8.54
CA MET A 77 13.34 17.89 -8.09
C MET A 77 13.45 18.80 -9.31
N SER A 78 12.46 19.70 -9.48
CA SER A 78 12.48 20.74 -10.51
C SER A 78 12.44 22.13 -9.87
N TYR A 79 12.84 23.13 -10.64
CA TYR A 79 12.81 24.53 -10.24
C TYR A 79 11.82 25.28 -11.13
N GLU A 80 10.87 25.97 -10.51
CA GLU A 80 9.92 26.85 -11.19
C GLU A 80 10.34 28.30 -10.97
N GLU A 81 10.43 29.08 -12.05
CA GLU A 81 10.78 30.50 -11.98
C GLU A 81 9.63 31.32 -11.41
N GLU A 82 9.86 31.99 -10.28
CA GLU A 82 8.92 32.98 -9.76
C GLU A 82 9.13 34.30 -10.50
N LYS A 83 8.16 34.70 -11.33
CA LYS A 83 8.21 35.94 -12.11
C LYS A 83 7.31 37.01 -11.50
N ASP A 84 7.78 38.26 -11.49
CA ASP A 84 6.94 39.40 -11.12
C ASP A 84 5.92 39.76 -12.22
N SER A 85 5.04 40.73 -11.92
CA SER A 85 4.07 41.25 -12.87
C SER A 85 4.67 41.91 -14.12
N LYS A 86 6.00 42.10 -14.16
CA LYS A 86 6.78 42.59 -15.31
C LYS A 86 7.60 41.48 -15.97
N GLY A 87 7.37 40.21 -15.61
CA GLY A 87 8.01 39.04 -16.19
C GLY A 87 9.46 38.79 -15.75
N ARG A 88 9.97 39.53 -14.75
CA ARG A 88 11.34 39.36 -14.26
C ARG A 88 11.41 38.23 -13.27
N VAL A 89 12.39 37.33 -13.44
CA VAL A 89 12.65 36.25 -12.48
C VAL A 89 13.12 36.87 -11.17
N ARG A 90 12.36 36.66 -10.10
CA ARG A 90 12.65 37.15 -8.74
C ARG A 90 13.07 36.05 -7.78
N GLY A 91 12.87 34.80 -8.17
CA GLY A 91 13.24 33.65 -7.37
C GLY A 91 13.04 32.35 -8.13
N TYR A 92 13.44 31.27 -7.47
CA TYR A 92 13.19 29.90 -7.93
C TYR A 92 12.47 29.16 -6.82
N LYS A 93 11.27 28.66 -7.12
CA LYS A 93 10.53 27.75 -6.26
C LYS A 93 11.02 26.33 -6.54
N ARG A 94 11.35 25.58 -5.49
CA ARG A 94 11.68 24.16 -5.61
C ARG A 94 10.38 23.36 -5.61
N ILE A 95 10.21 22.49 -6.60
CA ILE A 95 9.12 21.52 -6.68
C ILE A 95 9.72 20.14 -6.57
N LEU A 96 9.18 19.34 -5.65
CA LEU A 96 9.53 17.93 -5.49
C LEU A 96 8.41 17.10 -6.11
N ASN A 97 8.75 16.17 -7.00
CA ASN A 97 7.82 15.22 -7.59
C ASN A 97 8.28 13.81 -7.24
N ALA A 98 7.35 12.91 -6.95
CA ALA A 98 7.67 11.50 -6.78
C ALA A 98 6.65 10.62 -7.45
N ALA A 99 7.12 9.47 -7.93
CA ALA A 99 6.28 8.48 -8.56
C ALA A 99 6.74 7.06 -8.19
N PRO A 100 5.80 6.11 -8.06
CA PRO A 100 6.15 4.71 -7.94
C PRO A 100 6.84 4.23 -9.21
N LEU A 101 7.89 3.42 -9.05
CA LEU A 101 8.72 2.94 -10.14
C LEU A 101 8.01 1.76 -10.84
N ASN A 102 7.07 2.08 -11.72
CA ASN A 102 6.37 1.10 -12.56
C ASN A 102 6.89 1.15 -14.00
N ALA A 103 6.80 0.05 -14.75
CA ALA A 103 7.35 -0.09 -16.11
C ALA A 103 6.90 1.02 -17.10
N SER A 104 5.77 1.68 -16.84
CA SER A 104 5.23 2.79 -17.65
C SER A 104 5.88 4.16 -17.39
N TYR A 105 6.74 4.32 -16.37
CA TYR A 105 7.36 5.62 -16.04
C TYR A 105 8.64 5.92 -16.85
N LYS A 106 9.04 5.05 -17.78
CA LYS A 106 10.28 5.20 -18.56
C LYS A 106 10.29 6.35 -19.57
N SER A 107 9.21 7.11 -19.77
CA SER A 107 9.07 7.86 -21.04
C SER A 107 9.20 9.38 -20.99
N LEU A 108 9.17 10.09 -19.86
CA LEU A 108 8.76 11.51 -19.95
C LEU A 108 9.65 12.60 -19.33
N ASN A 109 10.71 12.31 -18.60
CA ASN A 109 11.36 13.37 -17.84
C ASN A 109 12.89 13.34 -17.86
N SER A 110 13.48 14.24 -18.65
CA SER A 110 14.88 14.65 -18.56
C SER A 110 15.03 15.69 -17.43
N TYR A 111 15.45 15.28 -16.22
CA TYR A 111 15.72 16.19 -15.09
C TYR A 111 17.07 15.91 -14.42
N ASP A 112 17.69 16.96 -13.88
CA ASP A 112 19.10 17.04 -13.46
C ASP A 112 19.43 16.46 -12.07
N VAL A 113 18.46 16.01 -11.27
CA VAL A 113 18.71 15.33 -9.98
C VAL A 113 17.70 14.22 -9.75
N GLU A 114 18.17 12.96 -9.80
CA GLU A 114 17.39 11.75 -9.54
C GLU A 114 17.83 11.15 -8.19
N GLY A 115 16.87 10.90 -7.29
CA GLY A 115 17.08 10.17 -6.03
C GLY A 115 16.09 9.02 -5.92
N SER A 116 16.53 7.87 -5.39
CA SER A 116 15.67 6.71 -5.15
C SER A 116 15.28 6.62 -3.68
N SER A 117 14.00 6.34 -3.39
CA SER A 117 13.53 6.00 -2.04
C SER A 117 12.93 4.59 -2.02
N VAL A 118 13.09 3.91 -0.89
CA VAL A 118 12.54 2.58 -0.64
C VAL A 118 11.73 2.62 0.64
N LEU A 119 10.45 2.24 0.54
CA LEU A 119 9.58 2.03 1.69
C LEU A 119 9.36 0.53 1.89
N LYS A 120 9.55 0.08 3.13
CA LYS A 120 9.25 -1.29 3.55
C LYS A 120 8.13 -1.28 4.58
N ALA A 121 7.10 -2.08 4.36
CA ALA A 121 6.01 -2.27 5.29
C ALA A 121 5.76 -3.77 5.51
N LYS A 122 5.41 -4.14 6.75
CA LYS A 122 5.07 -5.50 7.15
C LYS A 122 3.69 -5.47 7.82
N ILE A 123 2.76 -6.25 7.28
CA ILE A 123 1.44 -6.44 7.87
C ILE A 123 1.41 -7.81 8.52
N VAL A 124 1.10 -7.87 9.81
CA VAL A 124 1.04 -9.11 10.59
C VAL A 124 -0.36 -9.34 11.12
N SER A 125 -0.77 -10.61 11.16
CA SER A 125 -1.98 -11.01 11.86
C SER A 125 -1.80 -10.83 13.37
N VAL A 126 -2.70 -10.09 14.01
CA VAL A 126 -2.73 -9.96 15.48
C VAL A 126 -3.95 -10.76 15.97
N PRO A 127 -3.78 -11.70 16.93
CA PRO A 127 -4.89 -12.42 17.51
C PRO A 127 -5.92 -11.45 18.10
N PRO A 128 -7.23 -11.79 18.08
CA PRO A 128 -8.24 -10.97 18.73
C PRO A 128 -7.90 -10.83 20.22
N SER A 129 -8.07 -9.63 20.78
CA SER A 129 -7.96 -9.44 22.23
C SER A 129 -9.10 -10.21 22.90
N TYR A 130 -8.78 -10.95 23.96
CA TYR A 130 -9.79 -11.62 24.77
C TYR A 130 -10.68 -10.56 25.42
N ARG A 131 -12.01 -10.72 25.28
CA ARG A 131 -12.96 -10.00 26.13
C ARG A 131 -12.86 -10.62 27.52
N VAL A 132 -12.57 -9.81 28.53
CA VAL A 132 -12.80 -10.19 29.93
C VAL A 132 -14.31 -10.34 30.08
N THR A 133 -14.78 -11.57 30.28
CA THR A 133 -16.10 -11.85 30.83
C THR A 133 -16.03 -11.55 32.32
N GLU A 134 -16.81 -10.60 32.81
CA GLU A 134 -17.08 -10.48 34.25
C GLU A 134 -17.89 -11.71 34.69
N ASP A 135 -17.43 -12.36 35.76
CA ASP A 135 -18.08 -13.51 36.41
C ASP A 135 -19.39 -13.13 37.11
#